data_AF-A0A920BMI5-F1
#
_entry.id   AF-A0A920BMI5-F1
#
_cell.length_a   1.000
_cell.length_b   1.000
_cell.length_c   1.000
_cell.angle_alpha   90.00
_cell.angle_beta   90.00
_cell.angle_gamma   90.00
#
_symmetry.space_group_name_H-M   'P 1'
#
loop_
_entity.id
_entity.type
_entity.pdbx_description
1 polymer ?
#
loop_
_entity_poly.entity_id
_entity_poly.type
_entity_poly.pdbx_seq_one_letter_code
_entity_poly.pdbx_strand_id
1 'polypeptide(L)'
;MLIVVSDHDQEYVVEYGFDLAESLNNRGLPGVVEYEGTAAVIHKGPALAEVLQIQEIEGAISLDYDHDLVWGKPGHVFGPWLDGLFGSHGSPRCGSQVAVVGGGHVESQRIAKLISVIQPNAQDWAQHINDLFELDLKL
;
A
#
# COMPACT_ATOMS: atom_id res chain seq x y z
N MET A 1 22.06 19.12 2.70
CA MET A 1 21.66 17.72 2.96
C MET A 1 20.73 17.28 1.84
N LEU A 2 20.68 16.00 1.50
CA LEU A 2 19.74 15.44 0.54
C LEU A 2 18.98 14.29 1.21
N ILE A 3 17.65 14.31 1.08
CA ILE A 3 16.74 13.24 1.45
C ILE A 3 15.91 12.94 0.21
N VAL A 4 15.92 11.69 -0.25
CA VAL A 4 15.07 11.17 -1.33
C VAL A 4 14.29 10.00 -0.76
N VAL A 5 12.98 10.02 -0.92
CA VAL A 5 12.06 8.99 -0.41
C VAL A 5 11.07 8.64 -1.50
N SER A 6 10.76 7.36 -1.67
CA SER A 6 9.58 6.94 -2.41
C SER A 6 8.35 7.00 -1.49
N ASP A 7 7.19 7.11 -2.09
CA ASP A 7 5.90 6.97 -1.43
C ASP A 7 5.67 5.53 -0.95
N HIS A 8 6.04 4.54 -1.76
CA HIS A 8 5.95 3.11 -1.45
C HIS A 8 7.06 2.31 -2.13
N ASP A 9 7.14 1.01 -1.86
CA ASP A 9 7.90 0.03 -2.64
C ASP A 9 6.96 -0.79 -3.53
N GLN A 10 7.45 -1.92 -4.06
CA GLN A 10 6.67 -2.78 -4.95
C GLN A 10 6.96 -4.26 -4.67
N GLU A 11 5.96 -5.10 -4.87
CA GLU A 11 6.10 -6.56 -4.84
C GLU A 11 6.04 -7.14 -6.26
N TYR A 12 6.66 -8.31 -6.44
CA TYR A 12 6.47 -9.09 -7.66
C TYR A 12 5.04 -9.62 -7.72
N VAL A 13 4.40 -9.51 -8.89
CA VAL A 13 3.02 -9.98 -9.10
C VAL A 13 2.93 -11.12 -10.11
N VAL A 14 1.83 -11.87 -10.02
CA VAL A 14 1.48 -12.88 -11.03
C VAL A 14 1.16 -12.22 -12.37
N GLU A 15 1.29 -12.97 -13.45
CA GLU A 15 1.15 -12.44 -14.82
C GLU A 15 -0.29 -12.14 -15.25
N TYR A 16 -1.27 -12.42 -14.38
CA TYR A 16 -2.70 -12.24 -14.65
C TYR A 16 -3.34 -11.31 -13.62
N GLY A 17 -4.30 -10.50 -14.06
CA GLY A 17 -5.14 -9.69 -13.20
C GLY A 17 -6.33 -10.47 -12.65
N PHE A 18 -6.67 -10.26 -11.37
CA PHE A 18 -7.85 -10.85 -10.74
C PHE A 18 -9.04 -9.88 -10.79
N ASP A 19 -10.16 -10.33 -11.37
CA ASP A 19 -11.42 -9.57 -11.42
C ASP A 19 -12.25 -9.81 -10.16
N LEU A 20 -12.06 -8.94 -9.16
CA LEU A 20 -12.83 -9.03 -7.92
C LEU A 20 -14.31 -8.67 -8.14
N ALA A 21 -14.64 -7.73 -9.04
CA ALA A 21 -16.03 -7.41 -9.35
C ALA A 21 -16.76 -8.60 -9.98
N GLU A 22 -16.13 -9.29 -10.92
CA GLU A 22 -16.66 -10.53 -11.50
C GLU A 22 -16.79 -11.64 -10.42
N SER A 23 -15.80 -11.78 -9.53
CA SER A 23 -15.86 -12.75 -8.43
C SER A 23 -17.04 -12.50 -7.48
N LEU A 24 -17.31 -11.24 -7.12
CA LEU A 24 -18.49 -10.86 -6.33
C LEU A 24 -19.79 -11.19 -7.09
N ASN A 25 -19.88 -10.79 -8.36
CA ASN A 25 -21.05 -11.04 -9.21
C ASN A 25 -21.36 -12.53 -9.35
N ASN A 26 -20.34 -13.37 -9.61
CA ASN A 26 -20.48 -14.81 -9.75
C ASN A 26 -20.96 -15.49 -8.45
N ARG A 27 -20.71 -14.87 -7.30
CA ARG A 27 -21.19 -15.32 -5.98
C ARG A 27 -22.54 -14.71 -5.58
N GLY A 28 -23.10 -13.80 -6.39
CA GLY A 28 -24.31 -13.05 -6.07
C GLY A 28 -24.12 -12.05 -4.93
N LEU A 29 -22.90 -11.60 -4.68
CA LEU A 29 -22.56 -10.65 -3.63
C LEU A 29 -22.65 -9.21 -4.16
N PRO A 30 -23.12 -8.25 -3.34
CA PRO A 30 -23.19 -6.84 -3.73
C PRO A 30 -21.80 -6.19 -3.76
N GLY A 31 -21.71 -5.01 -4.37
CA GLY A 31 -20.55 -4.14 -4.26
C GLY A 31 -20.09 -3.57 -5.59
N VAL A 32 -19.52 -2.38 -5.54
CA VAL A 32 -18.76 -1.78 -6.64
C VAL A 32 -17.29 -1.82 -6.25
N VAL A 33 -16.44 -2.31 -7.15
CA VAL A 33 -15.01 -2.48 -6.88
C VAL A 33 -14.20 -1.41 -7.61
N GLU A 34 -13.33 -0.73 -6.87
CA GLU A 34 -12.28 0.15 -7.40
C GLU A 34 -10.92 -0.53 -7.22
N TYR A 35 -10.17 -0.69 -8.32
CA TYR A 35 -8.93 -1.45 -8.35
C TYR A 35 -7.71 -0.55 -8.11
N GLU A 36 -6.86 -0.94 -7.16
CA GLU A 36 -5.67 -0.19 -6.74
C GLU A 36 -4.46 -1.13 -6.62
N GLY A 37 -4.06 -1.72 -7.74
CA GLY A 37 -2.95 -2.65 -7.82
C GLY A 37 -3.20 -3.91 -6.99
N THR A 38 -2.41 -4.14 -5.95
CA THR A 38 -2.52 -5.31 -5.04
C THR A 38 -3.57 -5.12 -3.94
N ALA A 39 -4.24 -3.97 -3.94
CA ALA A 39 -5.41 -3.68 -3.11
C ALA A 39 -6.61 -3.26 -3.97
N ALA A 40 -7.79 -3.26 -3.36
CA ALA A 40 -9.02 -2.76 -3.96
C ALA A 40 -9.95 -2.19 -2.88
N VAL A 41 -10.80 -1.25 -3.26
CA VAL A 41 -11.89 -0.77 -2.40
C VAL A 41 -13.20 -1.36 -2.88
N ILE A 42 -13.99 -1.90 -1.97
CA ILE A 42 -15.35 -2.34 -2.23
C ILE A 42 -16.31 -1.34 -1.61
N HIS A 43 -17.11 -0.66 -2.44
CA HIS A 43 -18.18 0.21 -2.01
C HIS A 43 -19.51 -0.55 -1.95
N LYS A 44 -20.21 -0.49 -0.81
CA LYS A 44 -21.47 -1.21 -0.50
C LYS A 44 -21.35 -2.71 -0.74
N GLY A 45 -20.25 -3.27 -0.25
CA GLY A 45 -19.88 -4.68 -0.38
C GLY A 45 -20.64 -5.64 0.53
N PRO A 46 -20.32 -6.94 0.45
CA PRO A 46 -20.83 -7.94 1.38
C PRO A 46 -20.13 -7.81 2.74
N ALA A 47 -20.48 -8.65 3.71
CA ALA A 47 -19.75 -8.66 4.97
C ALA A 47 -18.27 -9.06 4.76
N LEU A 48 -17.34 -8.45 5.52
CA LEU A 48 -15.91 -8.78 5.45
C LEU A 48 -15.62 -10.29 5.55
N ALA A 49 -16.40 -11.02 6.37
CA ALA A 49 -16.27 -12.47 6.50
C ALA A 49 -16.53 -13.23 5.19
N GLU A 50 -17.43 -12.72 4.33
CA GLU A 50 -17.74 -13.28 3.01
C GLU A 50 -16.66 -12.92 1.99
N VAL A 51 -16.17 -11.67 2.03
CA VAL A 51 -15.03 -11.21 1.23
C VAL A 51 -13.82 -12.10 1.47
N LEU A 52 -13.51 -12.40 2.74
CA LEU A 52 -12.39 -13.26 3.14
C LEU A 52 -12.54 -14.74 2.71
N GLN A 53 -13.71 -15.16 2.19
CA GLN A 53 -13.87 -16.47 1.55
C GLN A 53 -13.48 -16.46 0.07
N ILE A 54 -13.06 -15.33 -0.50
CA ILE A 54 -12.52 -15.24 -1.86
C ILE A 54 -11.07 -15.69 -1.80
N GLN A 55 -10.71 -16.68 -2.62
CA GLN A 55 -9.43 -17.39 -2.52
C GLN A 55 -8.23 -16.46 -2.69
N GLU A 56 -8.35 -15.45 -3.52
CA GLU A 56 -7.29 -14.52 -3.89
C GLU A 56 -7.07 -13.43 -2.82
N ILE A 57 -8.01 -13.26 -1.88
CA ILE A 57 -7.94 -12.26 -0.82
C ILE A 57 -7.15 -12.81 0.38
N GLU A 58 -6.26 -11.98 0.93
CA GLU A 58 -5.52 -12.28 2.16
C GLU A 58 -6.12 -11.56 3.37
N GLY A 59 -6.54 -10.32 3.18
CA GLY A 59 -7.06 -9.51 4.28
C GLY A 59 -7.97 -8.40 3.80
N ALA A 60 -8.71 -7.86 4.75
CA ALA A 60 -9.64 -6.77 4.53
C ALA A 60 -9.86 -5.99 5.84
N ILE A 61 -10.15 -4.69 5.71
CA ILE A 61 -10.57 -3.83 6.81
C ILE A 61 -11.72 -2.94 6.35
N SER A 62 -12.63 -2.61 7.26
CA SER A 62 -13.64 -1.59 7.03
C SER A 62 -12.99 -0.21 7.23
N LEU A 63 -13.14 0.66 6.22
CA LEU A 63 -12.72 2.05 6.28
C LEU A 63 -13.83 2.91 6.87
N ASP A 64 -15.07 2.65 6.46
CA ASP A 64 -16.29 3.26 6.98
C ASP A 64 -17.50 2.33 6.80
N TYR A 65 -18.71 2.87 6.95
CA TYR A 65 -19.96 2.11 6.86
C TYR A 65 -20.22 1.52 5.46
N ASP A 66 -19.73 2.16 4.40
CA ASP A 66 -19.99 1.78 3.01
C ASP A 66 -18.71 1.33 2.26
N HIS A 67 -17.51 1.46 2.83
CA HIS A 67 -16.25 1.13 2.17
C HIS A 67 -15.41 0.13 2.94
N ASP A 68 -15.00 -0.92 2.25
CA ASP A 68 -14.01 -1.89 2.72
C ASP A 68 -12.75 -1.82 1.84
N LEU A 69 -11.58 -1.75 2.48
CA LEU A 69 -10.29 -1.96 1.83
C LEU A 69 -9.95 -3.45 1.89
N VAL A 70 -9.61 -4.04 0.74
CA VAL A 70 -9.19 -5.43 0.63
C VAL A 70 -7.83 -5.52 -0.04
N TRP A 71 -7.06 -6.55 0.29
CA TRP A 71 -5.80 -6.81 -0.41
C TRP A 71 -5.63 -8.30 -0.73
N GLY A 72 -4.99 -8.53 -1.87
CA GLY A 72 -4.73 -9.87 -2.36
C GLY A 72 -3.66 -10.58 -1.56
N LYS A 73 -3.58 -11.90 -1.72
CA LYS A 73 -2.43 -12.72 -1.35
C LYS A 73 -1.16 -12.22 -2.05
N PRO A 74 0.04 -12.64 -1.58
CA PRO A 74 1.29 -12.21 -2.20
C PRO A 74 1.27 -12.37 -3.72
N GLY A 75 1.64 -11.29 -4.40
CA GLY A 75 1.65 -11.18 -5.85
C GLY A 75 0.30 -11.12 -6.57
N HIS A 76 -0.86 -11.17 -5.90
CA HIS A 76 -2.15 -11.00 -6.57
C HIS A 76 -2.45 -9.51 -6.81
N VAL A 77 -2.75 -9.18 -8.06
CA VAL A 77 -3.14 -7.83 -8.49
C VAL A 77 -4.60 -7.83 -8.91
N PHE A 78 -5.36 -6.83 -8.50
CA PHE A 78 -6.74 -6.64 -8.90
C PHE A 78 -6.82 -5.80 -10.17
N GLY A 79 -7.69 -6.21 -11.08
CA GLY A 79 -7.90 -5.53 -12.37
C GLY A 79 -7.69 -6.48 -13.54
N PRO A 80 -8.76 -6.92 -14.24
CA PRO A 80 -8.70 -7.96 -15.28
C PRO A 80 -7.90 -7.60 -16.54
N TRP A 81 -7.41 -6.36 -16.65
CA TRP A 81 -6.72 -5.83 -17.83
C TRP A 81 -5.19 -5.73 -17.67
N LEU A 82 -4.64 -6.27 -16.57
CA LEU A 82 -3.24 -6.06 -16.17
C LEU A 82 -2.28 -7.20 -16.57
N ASP A 83 -2.55 -7.88 -17.68
CA ASP A 83 -1.70 -8.96 -18.17
C ASP A 83 -0.28 -8.47 -18.52
N GLY A 84 0.73 -9.25 -18.13
CA GLY A 84 2.14 -8.93 -18.39
C GLY A 84 2.74 -7.86 -17.46
N LEU A 85 2.05 -7.55 -16.36
CA LEU A 85 2.61 -6.78 -15.26
C LEU A 85 3.50 -7.69 -14.37
N PHE A 86 4.69 -7.22 -14.01
CA PHE A 86 5.64 -7.99 -13.18
C PHE A 86 5.87 -7.38 -11.79
N GLY A 87 5.40 -6.15 -11.56
CA GLY A 87 5.48 -5.50 -10.27
C GLY A 87 4.27 -4.60 -10.04
N SER A 88 3.77 -4.59 -8.80
CA SER A 88 2.67 -3.72 -8.38
C SER A 88 2.77 -3.43 -6.88
N HIS A 89 1.87 -2.60 -6.37
CA HIS A 89 1.84 -2.14 -4.98
C HIS A 89 0.39 -1.87 -4.54
N GLY A 90 0.19 -1.42 -3.31
CA GLY A 90 -1.12 -1.06 -2.76
C GLY A 90 -1.51 -1.86 -1.51
N SER A 91 -1.07 -3.11 -1.39
CA SER A 91 -1.27 -3.93 -0.21
C SER A 91 -0.41 -3.45 0.97
N PRO A 92 -0.73 -3.82 2.23
CA PRO A 92 0.11 -3.52 3.39
C PRO A 92 1.56 -4.03 3.28
N ARG A 93 1.81 -5.04 2.45
CA ARG A 93 3.16 -5.56 2.19
C ARG A 93 4.04 -4.53 1.49
N CYS A 94 3.43 -3.61 0.74
CA CYS A 94 4.12 -2.55 0.01
C CYS A 94 4.17 -1.21 0.77
N GLY A 95 3.88 -1.22 2.08
CA GLY A 95 3.93 -0.02 2.93
C GLY A 95 5.35 0.45 3.29
N SER A 96 6.36 -0.28 2.83
CA SER A 96 7.78 0.05 3.01
C SER A 96 8.20 1.10 1.97
N GLN A 97 9.29 1.82 2.22
CA GLN A 97 9.76 2.91 1.34
C GLN A 97 11.22 2.71 0.95
N VAL A 98 11.54 3.11 -0.27
CA VAL A 98 12.92 3.25 -0.75
C VAL A 98 13.42 4.63 -0.37
N ALA A 99 14.52 4.70 0.37
CA ALA A 99 15.06 5.96 0.85
C ALA A 99 16.57 6.08 0.65
N VAL A 100 17.01 7.30 0.31
CA VAL A 100 18.42 7.68 0.17
C VAL A 100 18.66 8.97 0.93
N VAL A 101 19.64 8.97 1.83
CA VAL A 101 20.02 10.15 2.62
C VAL A 101 21.52 10.38 2.50
N GLY A 102 21.93 11.64 2.30
CA GLY A 102 23.34 11.99 2.14
C GLY A 102 23.67 13.47 2.18
N GLY A 103 24.95 13.78 1.94
CA GLY A 103 25.51 15.13 1.93
C GLY A 103 26.26 15.50 3.23
N GLY A 104 26.84 16.71 3.25
CA GLY A 104 27.80 17.12 4.30
C GLY A 104 27.20 17.68 5.60
N HIS A 105 25.88 17.65 5.80
CA HIS A 105 25.27 18.12 7.05
C HIS A 105 25.40 17.07 8.16
N VAL A 106 25.59 17.45 9.42
CA VAL A 106 25.77 16.49 10.54
C VAL A 106 24.60 15.52 10.68
N GLU A 107 23.38 16.00 10.48
CA GLU A 107 22.16 15.19 10.54
C GLU A 107 22.09 14.10 9.46
N SER A 108 22.82 14.24 8.34
CA SER A 108 22.77 13.23 7.27
C SER A 108 23.28 11.88 7.76
N GLN A 109 24.30 11.85 8.62
CA GLN A 109 24.85 10.63 9.20
C GLN A 109 23.90 10.00 10.22
N ARG A 110 23.24 10.84 11.04
CA ARG A 110 22.28 10.37 12.04
C ARG A 110 21.07 9.73 11.36
N ILE A 111 20.49 10.41 10.36
CA ILE A 111 19.33 9.91 9.62
C ILE A 111 19.72 8.69 8.78
N ALA A 112 20.86 8.70 8.07
CA ALA A 112 21.34 7.53 7.32
C ALA A 112 21.52 6.30 8.22
N LYS A 113 22.06 6.49 9.43
CA LYS A 113 22.17 5.40 10.42
C LYS A 113 20.80 4.93 10.89
N LEU A 114 19.87 5.85 11.15
CA LEU A 114 18.51 5.52 11.59
C LEU A 114 17.78 4.65 10.56
N ILE A 115 17.77 5.06 9.29
CA ILE A 115 17.06 4.32 8.24
C ILE A 115 17.74 3.00 7.85
N SER A 116 18.99 2.80 8.27
CA SER A 116 19.68 1.51 8.08
C SER A 116 19.22 0.43 9.08
N VAL A 117 18.55 0.83 10.16
CA VAL A 117 18.09 -0.09 11.23
C VAL A 117 16.58 -0.13 11.39
N ILE A 118 15.88 0.94 11.01
CA ILE A 118 14.43 1.07 11.08
C ILE A 118 13.95 1.45 9.68
N GLN A 119 12.90 0.79 9.18
CA GLN A 119 12.19 1.27 8.00
C GLN A 119 11.28 2.43 8.40
N PRO A 120 11.57 3.67 7.97
CA PRO A 120 10.68 4.79 8.20
C PRO A 120 9.44 4.67 7.31
N ASN A 121 8.30 5.13 7.82
CA ASN A 121 7.10 5.37 7.03
C ASN A 121 6.97 6.86 6.66
N ALA A 122 5.95 7.20 5.86
CA ALA A 122 5.72 8.57 5.40
C ALA A 122 5.59 9.61 6.53
N GLN A 123 5.01 9.26 7.67
CA GLN A 123 4.86 10.17 8.82
C GLN A 123 6.19 10.41 9.52
N ASP A 124 7.06 9.40 9.62
CA ASP A 124 8.39 9.53 10.22
C ASP A 124 9.24 10.58 9.48
N TRP A 125 9.14 10.61 8.15
CA TRP A 125 9.83 11.60 7.32
C TRP A 125 9.35 13.02 7.59
N ALA A 126 8.05 13.24 7.76
CA ALA A 126 7.50 14.55 8.08
C ALA A 126 8.10 15.08 9.38
N GLN A 127 8.20 14.25 10.42
CA GLN A 127 8.81 14.64 11.69
C GLN A 127 10.31 14.92 11.54
N HIS A 128 11.06 14.08 10.82
CA HIS A 128 12.49 14.29 10.60
C HIS A 128 12.79 15.59 9.83
N ILE A 129 11.96 15.93 8.84
CA ILE A 129 12.06 17.17 8.08
C ILE A 129 11.69 18.36 8.97
N ASN A 130 10.64 18.21 9.80
CA ASN A 130 10.22 19.23 10.76
C ASN A 130 11.36 19.59 11.72
N ASP A 131 11.96 18.59 12.36
CA ASP A 131 13.03 18.80 13.35
C ASP A 131 14.29 19.41 12.72
N LEU A 132 14.64 18.98 11.51
CA LEU A 132 15.80 19.48 10.78
C LEU A 132 15.69 20.96 10.43
N PHE A 133 14.50 21.38 9.98
CA PHE A 133 14.26 22.74 9.51
C PHE A 133 13.63 23.63 10.58
N GLU A 134 13.46 23.11 11.81
CA GLU A 134 12.77 23.78 12.92
C GLU A 134 11.39 24.32 12.48
N LEU A 135 10.67 23.51 11.71
CA LEU A 135 9.32 23.85 11.27
C LEU A 135 8.36 23.68 12.45
N ASP A 136 7.33 24.51 12.51
CA ASP A 136 6.21 24.38 13.47
C ASP A 136 5.06 23.62 12.79
N LEU A 137 5.36 22.46 12.20
CA LEU A 137 4.31 21.59 11.68
C LEU A 137 3.62 20.95 12.88
N LYS A 138 2.32 21.24 13.01
CA LYS A 138 1.44 20.52 13.94
C LYS A 138 1.14 19.15 13.34
N LEU A 139 2.04 18.21 13.59
CA LEU A 139 1.92 16.79 13.23
C LEU A 139 1.11 16.04 14.28
#